data_AF-A0A3D0QAK3-F1
#
_entry.id   AF-A0A3D0QAK3-F1
#
_cell.length_a   1.000
_cell.length_b   1.000
_cell.length_c   1.000
_cell.angle_alpha   90.00
_cell.angle_beta   90.00
_cell.angle_gamma   90.00
#
_symmetry.space_group_name_H-M   'P 1'
#
loop_
_entity.id
_entity.type
_entity.pdbx_description
1 polymer ?
#
loop_
_entity_poly.entity_id
_entity_poly.type
_entity_poly.pdbx_seq_one_letter_code
_entity_poly.pdbx_strand_id
1 'polypeptide(L)' 'MQNLTDSLNIQEPLLKTIGGIADRSSTLAFVVGGYVRDFLLGKQVKDIDVVVVGQGV' A
#
# COMPACT_ATOMS: atom_id res chain seq x y z
N MET A 1 -20.55 5.99 -12.54
CA MET A 1 -20.00 5.79 -11.19
C MET A 1 -18.51 6.04 -11.30
N GLN A 2 -17.98 7.05 -10.60
CA GLN A 2 -16.55 7.31 -10.56
C GLN A 2 -15.89 6.23 -9.70
N ASN A 3 -14.94 5.46 -10.22
CA ASN A 3 -14.26 4.44 -9.42
C ASN A 3 -13.31 5.15 -8.45
N LEU A 4 -13.30 4.70 -7.19
CA LEU A 4 -12.42 5.25 -6.14
C LEU A 4 -10.93 5.27 -6.56
N THR A 5 -10.51 4.31 -7.41
CA THR A 5 -9.15 4.19 -7.94
C THR A 5 -8.69 5.35 -8.80
N ASP A 6 -9.60 6.05 -9.48
CA ASP A 6 -9.23 7.11 -10.44
C ASP A 6 -8.68 8.38 -9.73
N SER A 7 -8.79 8.42 -8.40
CA SER A 7 -8.48 9.58 -7.55
C SER A 7 -7.48 9.31 -6.42
N LEU A 8 -6.93 8.09 -6.31
CA LEU A 8 -5.97 7.76 -5.25
C LEU A 8 -4.56 8.22 -5.63
N ASN A 9 -4.13 9.35 -5.05
CA ASN A 9 -2.78 9.86 -5.23
C ASN A 9 -1.86 9.50 -4.05
N ILE A 10 -1.34 8.28 -4.03
CA ILE A 10 -0.41 7.81 -2.99
C ILE A 10 1.01 8.30 -3.33
N GLN A 11 1.54 9.22 -2.53
CA GLN A 11 2.86 9.83 -2.74
C GLN A 11 3.95 9.30 -1.79
N GLU A 12 3.65 8.30 -0.96
CA GLU A 12 4.58 7.73 0.03
C GLU A 12 5.77 7.03 -0.65
N PRO A 13 7.01 7.58 -0.56
CA PRO A 13 8.18 7.00 -1.21
C PRO A 13 8.53 5.58 -0.74
N LEU A 14 8.22 5.26 0.53
CA LEU A 14 8.46 3.92 1.06
C LEU A 14 7.61 2.87 0.34
N LEU A 15 6.33 3.16 0.09
CA LEU A 15 5.44 2.25 -0.63
C LEU A 15 5.90 2.01 -2.07
N LYS A 16 6.42 3.05 -2.76
CA LYS A 16 7.02 2.91 -4.10
C LYS A 16 8.25 2.00 -4.08
N THR A 17 9.09 2.14 -3.04
CA THR A 17 10.29 1.30 -2.87
C THR A 17 9.92 -0.15 -2.63
N ILE A 18 8.95 -0.41 -1.74
CA ILE A 18 8.44 -1.75 -1.43
C ILE A 18 7.84 -2.40 -2.69
N GLY A 19 7.00 -1.66 -3.43
CA GLY A 19 6.43 -2.13 -4.70
C GLY A 19 7.50 -2.53 -5.71
N GLY A 20 8.53 -1.69 -5.90
CA GLY A 20 9.63 -2.02 -6.79
C GLY A 20 10.46 -3.25 -6.34
N ILE A 21 10.59 -3.50 -5.04
CA ILE A 21 11.22 -4.73 -4.53
C ILE A 21 10.33 -5.94 -4.82
N ALA A 22 9.02 -5.81 -4.60
CA ALA A 22 8.03 -6.86 -4.84
C ALA A 22 8.03 -7.28 -6.32
N ASP A 23 8.01 -6.31 -7.22
CA ASP A 23 8.10 -6.52 -8.68
C ASP A 23 9.35 -7.31 -9.07
N ARG A 24 10.53 -6.88 -8.60
CA ARG A 24 11.80 -7.57 -8.89
C ARG A 24 11.86 -8.98 -8.31
N SER A 25 11.17 -9.21 -7.20
CA SER A 25 11.15 -10.50 -6.50
C SER A 25 10.01 -11.39 -6.98
N SER A 26 9.19 -10.95 -7.95
CA SER A 26 7.98 -11.66 -8.41
C SER A 26 7.06 -12.07 -7.26
N THR A 27 6.93 -11.21 -6.25
CA THR A 27 6.02 -11.38 -5.11
C THR A 27 4.99 -10.24 -5.10
N LEU A 28 3.85 -10.46 -4.47
CA LEU A 28 2.87 -9.41 -4.28
C LEU A 28 3.03 -8.82 -2.88
N ALA A 29 3.03 -7.49 -2.77
CA ALA A 29 3.04 -6.78 -1.49
C ALA A 29 1.93 -5.73 -1.47
N PHE A 30 1.20 -5.66 -0.36
CA PHE A 30 0.04 -4.78 -0.21
C PHE A 30 0.15 -3.99 1.09
N VAL A 31 -0.01 -2.68 1.00
CA VAL A 31 -0.29 -1.86 2.18
C VAL A 31 -1.72 -2.12 2.64
N VAL A 32 -1.91 -2.38 3.92
CA VAL A 32 -3.21 -2.77 4.48
C VAL A 32 -3.51 -2.00 5.77
N GLY A 33 -4.63 -2.33 6.42
CA GLY A 33 -4.89 -1.92 7.79
C GLY A 33 -5.16 -0.43 7.98
N GLY A 34 -4.67 0.11 9.09
CA GLY A 34 -4.92 1.49 9.53
C GLY A 34 -4.45 2.51 8.50
N TYR A 35 -3.34 2.23 7.82
CA TYR A 35 -2.81 3.11 6.78
C TYR A 35 -3.85 3.39 5.69
N VAL A 36 -4.46 2.33 5.13
CA VAL A 36 -5.42 2.46 4.03
C VAL A 36 -6.67 3.21 4.48
N ARG A 37 -7.21 2.85 5.65
CA ARG A 37 -8.39 3.53 6.21
C ARG A 37 -8.13 5.02 6.41
N ASP A 38 -7.02 5.37 7.07
CA ASP A 38 -6.75 6.74 7.48
C ASP A 38 -6.34 7.61 6.27
N PHE A 39 -5.63 7.03 5.29
CA PHE A 39 -5.39 7.67 3.99
C PHE A 39 -6.69 8.02 3.25
N LEU A 40 -7.62 7.07 3.15
CA LEU A 40 -8.92 7.29 2.49
C LEU A 40 -9.79 8.32 3.23
N LEU A 41 -9.65 8.43 4.55
CA LEU A 41 -10.33 9.42 5.38
C LEU A 41 -9.62 10.78 5.44
N GLY A 42 -8.49 10.95 4.74
CA GLY A 42 -7.69 12.19 4.80
C GLY A 42 -7.11 12.48 6.18
N LYS A 43 -6.91 11.45 7.02
CA LYS A 43 -6.32 11.57 8.36
C LYS A 43 -4.81 11.43 8.28
N GLN A 44 -4.12 11.95 9.29
CA GLN A 44 -2.69 11.70 9.46
C GLN A 44 -2.45 10.20 9.64
N VAL A 45 -1.52 9.67 8.86
CA VAL A 45 -1.07 8.28 8.93
C VAL A 45 0.20 8.21 9.75
N LYS A 46 0.32 7.19 10.63
CA LYS A 46 1.42 7.08 11.60
C LYS A 46 2.37 5.93 11.27
N ASP A 47 1.78 4.80 10.89
CA ASP A 47 2.45 3.52 10.72
C ASP A 47 2.04 2.90 9.37
N ILE A 48 2.90 2.05 8.79
CA ILE A 48 2.66 1.36 7.51
C ILE A 48 2.70 -0.15 7.75
N ASP A 49 1.56 -0.82 7.59
CA ASP A 49 1.45 -2.28 7.63
C ASP A 49 1.47 -2.85 6.22
N VAL A 50 2.38 -3.79 5.94
CA VAL A 50 2.51 -4.45 4.63
C VAL A 50 2.36 -5.96 4.76
N VAL A 51 1.47 -6.54 3.96
CA VAL A 51 1.34 -7.98 3.77
C VAL A 51 2.05 -8.39 2.48
N VAL A 52 2.83 -9.46 2.52
CA VAL A 52 3.52 -10.04 1.36
C VAL A 52 2.94 -11.42 1.07
N VAL A 53 2.59 -11.68 -0.19
CA VAL A 53 2.11 -12.99 -0.65
C VAL A 53 3.31 -13.86 -1.00
N GLY A 54 3.55 -14.86 -0.18
CA GLY A 54 4.61 -15.84 -0.36
C GLY A 54 4.41 -17.03 0.55
N GLN A 55 5.42 -17.88 0.67
CA GLN A 55 5.43 -18.93 1.69
C GLN A 55 5.78 -18.29 3.04
N GLY A 56 4.80 -17.62 3.62
CA GLY A 56 4.82 -17.18 5.01
C GLY A 56 4.38 -18.33 5.92
N VAL A 57 5.06 -18.49 7.05
CA VAL A 57 4.44 -19.10 8.23
C VAL A 57 3.32 -18.19 8.72
#